data_AF-A0A0M5JJG0-F1
#
_entry.id   AF-A0A0M5JJG0-F1
#
_cell.length_a   1.000
_cell.length_b   1.000
_cell.length_c   1.000
_cell.angle_alpha   90.00
_cell.angle_beta   90.00
_cell.angle_gamma   90.00
#
_symmetry.space_group_name_H-M   'P 1'
#
loop_
_entity.id
_entity.type
_entity.pdbx_description
1 polymer ?
#
loop_
_entity_poly.entity_id
_entity_poly.type
_entity_poly.pdbx_seq_one_letter_code
_entity_poly.pdbx_strand_id
1 'polypeptide(L)' 'MLKIFRILIAVIVIILSGFSLLTDYTGILPIMNFFLGLMLLVMGIEEIKANKKRLGYILIISSGVIFIVFILTLVG' A
#
# COMPACT_ATOMS: atom_id res chain seq x y z
N MET A 1 -12.78 8.07 -10.88
CA MET A 1 -11.38 8.04 -11.36
C MET A 1 -10.45 7.29 -10.41
N LEU A 2 -10.45 7.58 -9.10
CA LEU A 2 -9.57 6.90 -8.13
C LEU A 2 -9.84 5.38 -7.96
N LYS A 3 -11.07 4.90 -8.23
CA LYS A 3 -11.38 3.45 -8.30
C LYS A 3 -10.52 2.65 -9.29
N ILE A 4 -10.20 3.21 -10.47
CA ILE A 4 -9.37 2.51 -11.47
C ILE A 4 -7.93 2.40 -10.97
N PHE A 5 -7.42 3.46 -10.34
CA PHE A 5 -6.10 3.49 -9.71
C PHE A 5 -6.00 2.49 -8.56
N ARG A 6 -7.07 2.38 -7.75
CA ARG A 6 -7.17 1.38 -6.68
C ARG A 6 -7.07 -0.06 -7.22
N ILE A 7 -7.76 -0.36 -8.31
CA ILE A 7 -7.74 -1.69 -8.93
C ILE A 7 -6.35 -1.99 -9.51
N LEU A 8 -5.75 -1.04 -10.23
CA LEU A 8 -4.39 -1.20 -10.77
C LEU A 8 -3.36 -1.47 -9.66
N ILE A 9 -3.39 -0.69 -8.58
CA ILE A 9 -2.47 -0.88 -7.46
C ILE A 9 -2.73 -2.22 -6.74
N ALA A 10 -3.99 -2.61 -6.55
CA ALA A 10 -4.33 -3.89 -5.95
C ALA A 10 -3.81 -5.08 -6.78
N VAL A 11 -3.95 -5.03 -8.11
CA VAL A 11 -3.44 -6.06 -9.01
C VAL A 11 -1.92 -6.17 -8.93
N ILE A 12 -1.21 -5.03 -8.90
CA ILE A 12 0.26 -5.00 -8.73
C ILE A 12 0.66 -5.65 -7.40
N VAL A 13 -0.01 -5.29 -6.29
CA VAL A 13 0.28 -5.86 -4.96
C VAL A 13 0.05 -7.38 -4.94
N ILE A 14 -1.01 -7.89 -5.56
CA ILE A 14 -1.32 -9.33 -5.62
C ILE A 14 -0.23 -10.07 -6.41
N ILE A 15 0.21 -9.52 -7.55
CA ILE A 15 1.27 -10.11 -8.37
C ILE A 15 2.58 -10.15 -7.60
N LEU A 16 2.96 -9.04 -6.93
CA LEU A 16 4.19 -8.99 -6.12
C LEU A 16 4.13 -9.94 -4.92
N SER A 17 2.99 -10.03 -4.23
CA SER A 17 2.79 -10.98 -3.12
C SER A 17 2.91 -12.42 -3.61
N GLY A 18 2.25 -12.77 -4.71
CA GLY A 18 2.33 -14.10 -5.30
C GLY A 18 3.75 -14.45 -5.75
N PHE A 19 4.47 -13.51 -6.38
CA PHE A 19 5.84 -13.72 -6.79
C PHE A 19 6.79 -13.92 -5.60
N SER A 20 6.67 -13.09 -4.56
CA SER A 20 7.45 -13.23 -3.32
C SER A 20 7.23 -14.59 -2.65
N LEU A 21 5.96 -15.03 -2.56
CA LEU A 21 5.58 -16.33 -1.97
C LEU A 21 6.08 -17.52 -2.79
N LEU A 22 6.05 -17.45 -4.13
CA LEU A 22 6.47 -18.56 -5.00
C LEU A 22 7.99 -18.66 -5.14
N THR A 23 8.70 -17.54 -5.01
CA THR A 23 10.15 -17.46 -5.27
C THR A 23 10.96 -17.46 -3.97
N ASP A 24 10.31 -17.41 -2.80
CA ASP A 24 10.93 -17.15 -1.48
C ASP A 24 11.88 -15.92 -1.48
N TYR A 25 11.71 -15.03 -2.46
CA TYR A 25 12.59 -13.91 -2.69
C TYR A 25 12.04 -12.67 -1.98
N THR A 26 12.54 -12.48 -0.76
CA THR A 26 12.15 -11.39 0.13
C THR A 26 12.68 -10.01 -0.30
N GLY A 27 13.58 -9.95 -1.27
CA GLY A 27 14.12 -8.68 -1.81
C GLY A 27 13.08 -7.77 -2.46
N ILE A 28 11.87 -8.27 -2.74
CA ILE A 28 10.75 -7.52 -3.32
C ILE A 28 9.85 -6.91 -2.23
N LEU A 29 9.99 -7.33 -0.97
CA LEU A 29 9.19 -6.82 0.15
C LEU A 29 9.23 -5.29 0.30
N PRO A 30 10.37 -4.58 0.15
CA PRO A 30 10.39 -3.12 0.21
C PRO A 30 9.52 -2.50 -0.89
N ILE A 31 9.65 -3.01 -2.12
CA ILE A 31 8.89 -2.51 -3.28
C ILE A 31 7.38 -2.77 -3.06
N MET A 32 7.02 -3.95 -2.54
CA MET A 32 5.63 -4.29 -2.24
C MET A 32 5.04 -3.37 -1.15
N ASN A 33 5.79 -3.10 -0.08
CA ASN A 33 5.40 -2.18 0.99
C ASN A 33 5.24 -0.74 0.47
N PHE A 34 6.10 -0.29 -0.45
CA PHE A 34 5.96 1.02 -1.08
C PHE A 34 4.63 1.16 -1.84
N PHE A 35 4.28 0.18 -2.69
CA PHE A 35 3.01 0.19 -3.42
C PHE A 35 1.79 0.07 -2.51
N LEU A 36 1.87 -0.75 -1.45
CA LEU A 36 0.83 -0.85 -0.42
C LEU A 36 0.61 0.47 0.32
N GLY A 37 1.68 1.16 0.71
CA GLY A 37 1.63 2.47 1.36
C GLY A 37 0.94 3.51 0.48
N LEU A 38 1.28 3.55 -0.81
CA LEU A 38 0.61 4.41 -1.79
C LEU A 38 -0.88 4.07 -1.94
N MET A 39 -1.24 2.79 -2.00
CA MET A 39 -2.63 2.35 -2.10
C MET A 39 -3.48 2.88 -0.94
N LEU A 40 -2.96 2.75 0.29
CA LEU A 40 -3.65 3.19 1.50
C LEU A 40 -3.76 4.71 1.58
N LEU A 41 -2.77 5.45 1.10
CA LEU A 41 -2.81 6.91 1.01
C LEU A 41 -3.92 7.37 0.05
N VAL A 42 -3.97 6.76 -1.13
CA VAL A 42 -5.00 7.01 -2.15
C VAL A 42 -6.39 6.68 -1.60
N MET A 43 -6.55 5.52 -0.94
CA MET A 43 -7.82 5.13 -0.31
C MET A 43 -8.21 6.06 0.83
N GLY A 44 -7.26 6.50 1.64
CA GLY A 44 -7.52 7.44 2.73
C GLY A 44 -8.05 8.77 2.22
N ILE A 45 -7.46 9.32 1.16
CA ILE A 45 -7.94 10.54 0.50
C ILE A 45 -9.34 10.33 -0.11
N GLU A 46 -9.60 9.18 -0.74
CA GLU A 46 -10.94 8.84 -1.26
C GLU A 46 -11.99 8.80 -0.14
N GLU A 47 -11.70 8.16 0.98
CA GLU A 47 -12.64 8.02 2.11
C GLU A 47 -12.91 9.37 2.80
N ILE A 48 -11.91 10.26 2.90
CA ILE A 48 -12.13 11.65 3.37
C ILE A 48 -13.06 12.39 2.43
N LYS A 49 -12.85 12.28 1.11
CA LYS A 49 -13.72 12.89 0.09
C LYS A 49 -15.14 12.30 0.12
N ALA A 50 -15.28 11.02 0.47
CA ALA A 50 -16.57 10.35 0.63
C ALA A 50 -17.26 10.64 1.97
N ASN A 51 -16.85 11.69 2.68
CA ASN A 51 -17.36 12.11 4.00
C ASN A 51 -17.13 11.09 5.14
N LYS A 52 -16.36 10.02 4.89
CA LYS A 52 -15.96 9.01 5.88
C LYS A 52 -14.62 9.38 6.50
N LYS A 53 -14.58 10.57 7.12
CA LYS A 53 -13.35 11.18 7.66
C LYS A 53 -12.58 10.24 8.60
N ARG A 54 -13.27 9.52 9.48
CA ARG A 54 -12.64 8.59 10.45
C ARG A 54 -11.86 7.47 9.76
N LEU A 55 -12.46 6.80 8.76
CA LEU A 55 -11.79 5.75 7.99
C LEU A 55 -10.65 6.31 7.15
N GLY A 56 -10.86 7.50 6.57
CA GLY A 56 -9.83 8.20 5.81
C GLY A 56 -8.57 8.51 6.62
N TYR A 57 -8.73 9.03 7.85
CA TYR A 57 -7.58 9.27 8.74
C TYR A 57 -6.88 7.97 9.16
N ILE A 58 -7.63 6.91 9.46
CA ILE A 58 -7.04 5.60 9.79
C ILE A 58 -6.18 5.10 8.62
N LEU A 59 -6.69 5.17 7.40
CA LEU A 59 -5.97 4.74 6.19
C LEU A 59 -4.70 5.55 5.93
N ILE A 60 -4.74 6.87 6.15
CA ILE A 60 -3.55 7.74 6.02
C ILE A 60 -2.50 7.38 7.09
N ILE A 61 -2.92 7.15 8.33
CA ILE A 61 -2.01 6.72 9.41
C ILE A 61 -1.40 5.36 9.08
N SER A 62 -2.21 4.39 8.64
CA SER A 62 -1.74 3.07 8.22
C SER A 62 -0.74 3.16 7.07
N SER A 63 -0.97 4.05 6.10
CA SER A 63 -0.02 4.33 5.02
C SER A 63 1.33 4.83 5.57
N GLY A 64 1.31 5.75 6.54
CA GLY A 64 2.52 6.23 7.21
C GLY A 64 3.31 5.11 7.89
N VAL A 65 2.63 4.20 8.60
CA VAL A 65 3.26 3.03 9.23
C VAL A 65 3.93 2.13 8.18
N ILE A 66 3.27 1.89 7.06
CA ILE A 66 3.82 1.05 6.00
C ILE A 66 5.03 1.71 5.31
N PHE A 67 5.05 3.03 5.17
CA PHE A 67 6.25 3.74 4.71
C PHE A 67 7.42 3.62 5.70
N ILE A 68 7.16 3.61 7.01
CA ILE A 68 8.20 3.36 8.02
C ILE A 68 8.74 1.94 7.87
N VAL A 69 7.87 0.95 7.70
CA VAL A 69 8.28 -0.45 7.45
C VAL A 69 9.09 -0.55 6.16
N PHE A 70 8.66 0.12 5.09
CA PHE A 70 9.41 0.17 3.83
C PHE A 70 10.84 0.68 4.04
N ILE A 71 11.02 1.80 4.75
CA ILE A 71 12.35 2.37 5.02
C ILE A 71 13.18 1.39 5.86
N LEU A 72 12.59 0.78 6.89
CA LEU A 72 13.27 -0.17 7.77
C LEU A 72 13.76 -1.40 6.99
N THR A 73 12.92 -1.98 6.13
CA THR A 73 13.27 -3.14 5.29
C THR A 73 14.24 -2.78 4.15
N LEU A 74 14.33 -1.51 3.76
CA LEU A 74 15.30 -1.05 2.76
C LEU A 74 16.72 -0.87 3.36
N VAL A 75 16.80 -0.49 4.63
CA VAL A 75 18.05 -0.19 5.34
C VAL A 75 18.65 -1.42 6.05
N GLY A 76 17.82 -2.38 6.45
CA GLY A 76 18.23 -3.63 7.12
C GLY A 76 18.40 -4.80 6.17
#